data_AF-A0A8T3LJN0-F1
#
_entry.id   AF-A0A8T3LJN0-F1
#
_cell.length_a   1.000
_cell.length_b   1.000
_cell.length_c   1.000
_cell.angle_alpha   90.00
_cell.angle_beta   90.00
_cell.angle_gamma   90.00
#
_symmetry.space_group_name_H-M   'P 1'
#
loop_
_entity.id
_entity.type
_entity.pdbx_description
1 polymer ?
#
loop_
_entity_poly.entity_id
_entity_poly.type
_entity_poly.pdbx_seq_one_letter_code
_entity_poly.pdbx_strand_id
1 'polypeptide(L)'
;NLPENVDIENSVITTTLTEGAIGYAKLDTRKGYQIMGVIRLADGSHPPLGISVKDKTSHKELGLVADGGFVYLNGIQDDSKLTLRWGD
;
A
#
# COMPACT_ATOMS: atom_id res chain seq x y z
N ASN A 1 -13.67 -11.22 18.71
CA ASN A 1 -12.97 -9.93 18.89
C ASN A 1 -11.66 -9.96 18.16
N LEU A 2 -11.64 -9.39 16.96
CA LEU A 2 -10.44 -9.21 16.14
C LEU A 2 -9.90 -7.79 16.40
N PRO A 3 -8.58 -7.58 16.61
CA PRO A 3 -8.04 -6.25 16.87
C PRO A 3 -8.07 -5.35 15.64
N GLU A 4 -8.16 -4.06 15.88
CA GLU A 4 -8.64 -3.01 14.98
C GLU A 4 -7.53 -2.43 14.10
N ASN A 5 -6.79 -3.25 13.34
CA ASN A 5 -5.71 -2.77 12.45
C ASN A 5 -5.10 -3.90 11.60
N VAL A 6 -5.96 -4.76 11.03
CA VAL A 6 -5.54 -5.84 10.13
C VAL A 6 -6.21 -5.62 8.77
N ASP A 7 -5.47 -5.11 7.79
CA ASP A 7 -5.87 -5.11 6.39
C ASP A 7 -5.39 -6.42 5.75
N ILE A 8 -6.32 -7.24 5.28
CA ILE A 8 -6.01 -8.51 4.61
C ILE A 8 -5.88 -8.22 3.12
N GLU A 9 -4.65 -8.04 2.63
CA GLU A 9 -4.42 -8.07 1.18
C GLU A 9 -4.76 -9.47 0.65
N ASN A 10 -5.69 -9.53 -0.31
CA ASN A 10 -6.21 -10.73 -0.95
C ASN A 10 -5.17 -11.85 -1.08
N SER A 11 -5.27 -12.87 -0.22
CA SER A 11 -4.44 -14.06 -0.31
C SER A 11 -5.14 -15.13 -1.14
N VAL A 12 -5.03 -15.04 -2.46
CA VAL A 12 -5.26 -16.21 -3.32
C VAL A 12 -3.92 -16.88 -3.55
N ILE A 13 -3.57 -17.82 -2.67
CA ILE A 13 -2.44 -18.72 -2.87
C ILE A 13 -2.99 -19.93 -3.64
N THR A 14 -2.74 -20.00 -4.94
CA THR A 14 -3.00 -21.22 -5.71
C THR A 14 -1.76 -22.09 -5.66
N THR A 15 -1.79 -23.13 -4.83
CA THR A 15 -0.78 -24.18 -4.79
C THR A 15 -1.44 -25.52 -5.10
N THR A 16 -0.92 -26.24 -6.10
CA THR A 16 -1.20 -27.66 -6.28
C THR A 16 -0.28 -28.44 -5.33
N LEU A 17 -0.77 -28.72 -4.13
CA LEU A 17 -0.10 -29.58 -3.14
C LEU A 17 -0.37 -31.04 -3.55
N THR A 18 0.65 -31.80 -3.96
CA THR A 18 0.52 -33.27 -4.02
C THR A 18 0.52 -33.83 -2.61
N GLU A 19 -0.16 -34.97 -2.39
CA GLU A 19 -0.26 -35.61 -1.06
C GLU A 19 1.13 -35.72 -0.39
N GLY A 20 1.33 -35.01 0.74
CA GLY A 20 2.53 -35.12 1.58
C GLY A 20 3.44 -33.89 1.72
N ALA A 21 3.22 -32.77 1.02
CA ALA A 21 4.05 -31.57 1.16
C ALA A 21 3.49 -30.58 2.21
N ILE A 22 4.32 -30.11 3.15
CA ILE A 22 4.01 -28.95 4.02
C ILE A 22 4.60 -27.70 3.36
N GLY A 23 3.77 -26.94 2.65
CA GLY A 23 4.14 -25.64 2.09
C GLY A 23 3.98 -24.52 3.13
N TYR A 24 5.06 -23.81 3.45
CA TYR A 24 5.00 -22.59 4.27
C TYR A 24 4.78 -21.38 3.35
N ALA A 25 3.58 -20.79 3.37
CA ALA A 25 3.33 -19.49 2.75
C ALA A 25 3.61 -18.38 3.77
N LYS A 26 4.72 -17.65 3.58
CA LYS A 26 5.04 -16.50 4.42
C LYS A 26 4.16 -15.33 3.98
N LEU A 27 3.10 -15.08 4.72
CA LEU A 27 2.25 -13.90 4.57
C LEU A 27 2.95 -12.71 5.23
N ASP A 28 3.52 -11.82 4.42
CA ASP A 28 4.13 -10.58 4.92
C ASP A 28 2.99 -9.64 5.35
N THR A 29 2.68 -9.64 6.64
CA THR A 29 1.58 -8.82 7.18
C THR A 29 2.04 -7.36 7.25
N ARG A 30 1.41 -6.46 6.49
CA ARG A 30 1.63 -5.01 6.57
C ARG A 30 1.02 -4.47 7.86
N LYS A 31 1.83 -4.33 8.92
CA LYS A 31 1.50 -3.50 10.07
C LYS A 31 1.58 -2.02 9.66
N GLY A 32 0.56 -1.23 9.98
CA GLY A 32 0.54 0.22 9.74
C GLY A 32 -0.88 0.71 9.52
N TYR A 33 -1.07 2.03 9.50
CA TYR A 33 -2.38 2.63 9.25
C TYR A 33 -2.81 2.47 7.80
N GLN A 34 -4.13 2.40 7.63
CA GLN A 34 -4.81 2.57 6.36
C GLN A 34 -5.34 4.00 6.29
N ILE A 35 -5.03 4.72 5.21
CA ILE A 35 -5.43 6.11 5.02
C ILE A 35 -6.09 6.25 3.66
N MET A 36 -7.27 6.88 3.63
CA MET A 36 -7.90 7.36 2.42
C MET A 36 -7.88 8.89 2.42
N GLY A 37 -7.52 9.50 1.29
CA GLY A 37 -7.42 10.95 1.21
C GLY A 37 -7.20 11.46 -0.20
N VAL A 38 -6.81 12.74 -0.30
CA VAL A 38 -6.50 13.42 -1.56
C VAL A 38 -5.14 14.09 -1.41
N ILE A 39 -4.25 13.87 -2.39
CA ILE A 39 -2.97 14.57 -2.47
C ILE A 39 -3.14 15.81 -3.34
N ARG A 40 -2.73 16.97 -2.82
CA ARG A 40 -2.69 18.24 -3.55
C ARG A 40 -1.28 18.83 -3.49
N LEU A 41 -0.85 19.41 -4.60
CA LEU A 41 0.39 20.17 -4.71
C LEU A 41 0.19 21.59 -4.16
N ALA A 42 1.30 22.30 -3.96
CA ALA A 42 1.27 23.66 -3.44
C ALA A 42 0.51 24.66 -4.34
N ASP A 43 0.43 24.37 -5.65
CA ASP A 43 -0.34 25.15 -6.62
C ASP A 43 -1.84 24.77 -6.68
N GLY A 44 -2.28 23.80 -5.88
CA GLY A 44 -3.65 23.32 -5.83
C GLY A 44 -4.00 22.21 -6.83
N SER A 45 -3.11 21.88 -7.76
CA SER A 45 -3.27 20.74 -8.66
C SER A 45 -3.03 19.41 -7.93
N HIS A 46 -3.29 18.29 -8.60
CA HIS A 46 -3.08 16.96 -8.03
C HIS A 46 -2.11 16.14 -8.89
N PRO A 47 -1.43 15.13 -8.30
CA PRO A 47 -0.62 14.22 -9.08
C PRO A 47 -1.47 13.48 -10.13
N PRO A 48 -0.87 13.02 -11.25
CA PRO A 48 -1.55 12.21 -12.24
C PRO A 48 -2.08 10.88 -11.70
N LEU A 49 -3.05 10.30 -12.41
CA LEU A 49 -3.52 8.94 -12.20
C LEU A 49 -2.36 7.92 -12.36
N GLY A 50 -2.34 6.91 -11.50
CA GLY A 50 -1.41 5.77 -11.57
C GLY A 50 -0.05 6.01 -10.93
N ILE A 51 0.20 7.18 -10.32
CA ILE A 51 1.48 7.47 -9.67
C ILE A 51 1.61 6.70 -8.36
N SER A 52 2.76 6.04 -8.20
CA SER A 52 3.12 5.30 -6.99
C SER A 52 3.41 6.24 -5.83
N VAL A 53 2.78 5.97 -4.69
CA VAL A 53 3.07 6.60 -3.40
C VAL A 53 3.97 5.68 -2.61
N LYS A 54 5.19 6.13 -2.32
CA LYS A 54 6.20 5.34 -1.62
C LYS A 54 6.59 5.95 -0.29
N ASP A 55 6.88 5.11 0.69
CA ASP A 55 7.55 5.57 1.89
C ASP A 55 8.99 5.98 1.52
N LYS A 56 9.41 7.15 1.98
CA LYS A 56 10.70 7.74 1.59
C LYS A 56 11.89 6.94 2.12
N THR A 57 11.76 6.32 3.29
CA THR A 57 12.86 5.65 3.99
C THR A 57 12.97 4.20 3.54
N SER A 58 11.86 3.47 3.54
CA SER A 58 11.83 2.05 3.19
C SER A 58 11.67 1.80 1.69
N HIS A 59 11.32 2.81 0.91
CA HIS A 59 11.01 2.74 -0.53
C HIS A 59 9.87 1.78 -0.89
N LYS A 60 9.13 1.30 0.12
CA LYS A 60 7.95 0.44 -0.07
C LYS A 60 6.83 1.24 -0.71
N GLU A 61 6.15 0.61 -1.66
CA GLU A 61 4.91 1.15 -2.22
C GLU A 61 3.78 0.99 -1.21
N LEU A 62 3.02 2.07 -1.03
CA LEU A 62 1.94 2.17 -0.06
C LEU A 62 0.57 2.21 -0.76
N GLY A 63 0.54 2.66 -2.01
CA GLY A 63 -0.64 2.71 -2.86
C GLY A 63 -0.39 3.51 -4.13
N LEU A 64 -1.46 3.75 -4.89
CA LEU A 64 -1.46 4.51 -6.14
C LEU A 64 -2.38 5.73 -6.04
N VAL A 65 -2.04 6.76 -6.80
CA VAL A 65 -2.92 7.91 -7.03
C VAL A 65 -4.02 7.51 -8.02
N ALA A 66 -5.27 7.64 -7.60
CA ALA A 66 -6.47 7.56 -8.41
C ALA A 66 -6.80 8.93 -9.05
N ASP A 67 -7.90 8.99 -9.79
CA ASP A 67 -8.33 10.24 -10.44
C ASP A 67 -8.55 11.36 -9.40
N GLY A 68 -8.37 12.63 -9.80
CA GLY A 68 -8.53 13.77 -8.91
C GLY A 68 -7.57 13.84 -7.71
N GLY A 69 -6.50 13.03 -7.69
CA GLY A 69 -5.54 12.96 -6.60
C GLY A 69 -5.96 12.06 -5.43
N PHE A 70 -7.06 11.31 -5.57
CA PHE A 70 -7.50 10.38 -4.53
C PHE A 70 -6.45 9.30 -4.28
N VAL A 71 -6.28 8.87 -3.03
CA VAL A 71 -5.37 7.78 -2.66
C VAL A 71 -6.01 6.87 -1.64
N TYR A 72 -5.68 5.59 -1.75
CA TYR A 72 -5.84 4.60 -0.69
C TYR A 72 -4.46 4.04 -0.38
N LEU A 73 -3.99 4.27 0.85
CA LEU A 73 -2.66 3.91 1.31
C LEU A 73 -2.76 2.91 2.45
N ASN A 74 -1.91 1.90 2.44
CA ASN A 74 -1.83 0.90 3.49
C ASN A 74 -0.38 0.75 4.00
N GLY A 75 -0.18 0.41 5.27
CA GLY A 75 1.14 0.17 5.85
C GLY A 75 1.89 1.44 6.25
N ILE A 76 1.17 2.55 6.41
CA ILE A 76 1.75 3.83 6.85
C ILE A 76 2.22 3.70 8.31
N GLN A 77 3.44 4.15 8.61
CA GLN A 77 3.95 4.23 9.98
C GLN A 77 3.75 5.65 10.54
N ASP A 78 3.82 5.78 11.86
CA ASP A 78 3.92 7.10 12.50
C ASP A 78 5.12 7.87 11.91
N ASP A 79 4.93 9.17 11.67
CA ASP A 79 5.93 10.08 11.09
C ASP A 79 6.51 9.67 9.71
N SER A 80 5.84 8.74 8.99
CA SER A 80 6.23 8.37 7.62
C SER A 80 6.23 9.58 6.70
N LYS A 81 7.31 9.73 5.93
CA LYS A 81 7.42 10.72 4.85
C LYS A 81 7.17 10.03 3.54
N LEU A 82 6.23 10.55 2.75
CA LEU A 82 5.86 9.96 1.47
C LEU A 82 6.57 10.64 0.32
N THR A 83 6.87 9.89 -0.74
CA THR A 83 7.45 10.39 -1.98
C THR A 83 6.65 9.89 -3.16
N LEU A 84 6.36 10.80 -4.08
CA LEU A 84 5.72 10.55 -5.35
C LEU A 84 6.63 11.13 -6.43
N ARG A 85 6.72 10.47 -7.59
CA ARG A 85 7.50 10.94 -8.74
C ARG A 85 6.73 10.71 -10.03
N TRP A 86 6.67 11.74 -10.86
CA TRP A 86 6.05 11.74 -12.18
C TRP A 86 6.67 12.87 -13.00
N GLY A 87 6.55 12.78 -14.33
CA GLY A 87 7.41 13.57 -15.21
C GLY A 87 8.85 13.04 -15.23
N ASP A 88 9.65 13.58 -16.15
CA ASP A 88 11.11 13.35 -16.18
C ASP A 88 11.83 14.20 -15.13
#